data_AF-A0A6L6HVG6-F1
#
_entry.id   AF-A0A6L6HVG6-F1
#
_cell.length_a   1.000
_cell.length_b   1.000
_cell.length_c   1.000
_cell.angle_alpha   90.00
_cell.angle_beta   90.00
_cell.angle_gamma   90.00
#
_symmetry.space_group_name_H-M   'P 1'
#
loop_
_entity.id
_entity.type
_entity.pdbx_description
1 polymer ?
#
loop_
_entity_poly.entity_id
_entity_poly.type
_entity_poly.pdbx_seq_one_letter_code
_entity_poly.pdbx_strand_id
1 'polypeptide(L)'
;MSKATLTLDGMAPLQGTAESGGDFIRFHTDGGLDARGLDRLHKGRIEIDGRTEKVMLKSVPANPDADGTIELTLQRFQPSSL
;
A
#
# COMPACT_ATOMS: atom_id res chain seq x y z
N MET A 1 -4.12 5.39 12.25
CA MET A 1 -3.09 4.97 11.29
C MET A 1 -2.01 4.21 12.05
N SER A 2 -1.60 3.05 11.54
CA SER A 2 -0.56 2.20 12.14
C SER A 2 0.69 2.20 11.26
N LYS A 3 1.87 1.99 11.85
CA LYS A 3 3.09 1.80 11.04
C LYS A 3 2.96 0.56 10.18
N ALA A 4 3.39 0.66 8.93
CA ALA A 4 3.24 -0.41 7.98
C ALA A 4 4.42 -0.52 7.03
N THR A 5 4.69 -1.74 6.59
CA THR A 5 5.64 -2.04 5.52
C THR A 5 4.90 -2.72 4.37
N LEU A 6 4.91 -2.11 3.20
CA LEU A 6 4.32 -2.65 1.98
C LEU A 6 5.42 -3.22 1.09
N THR A 7 5.30 -4.50 0.73
CA THR A 7 6.18 -5.15 -0.24
C THR A 7 5.36 -5.53 -1.47
N LEU A 8 5.61 -4.88 -2.59
CA LEU A 8 5.02 -5.22 -3.89
C LEU A 8 6.01 -6.10 -4.67
N ASP A 9 5.49 -7.05 -5.45
CA ASP A 9 6.33 -7.96 -6.22
C ASP A 9 7.26 -7.17 -7.17
N GLY A 10 8.58 -7.37 -7.07
CA GLY A 10 9.55 -6.68 -7.93
C GLY A 10 9.92 -5.25 -7.49
N MET A 11 9.49 -4.80 -6.30
CA MET A 11 9.88 -3.50 -5.72
C MET A 11 10.60 -3.67 -4.40
N ALA A 12 11.38 -2.65 -4.03
CA ALA A 12 11.88 -2.52 -2.66
C ALA A 12 10.71 -2.32 -1.68
N PRO A 13 10.82 -2.78 -0.42
CA PRO A 13 9.81 -2.53 0.59
C PRO A 13 9.62 -1.02 0.82
N LEU A 14 8.37 -0.62 0.91
CA LEU A 14 7.94 0.74 1.16
C LEU A 14 7.56 0.86 2.64
N GLN A 15 8.15 1.85 3.31
CA GLN A 15 7.77 2.18 4.68
C GLN A 15 6.73 3.28 4.67
N GLY A 16 5.79 3.19 5.59
CA GLY A 16 4.69 4.14 5.64
C GLY A 16 3.74 3.90 6.81
N THR A 17 2.54 4.45 6.65
CA THR A 17 1.45 4.21 7.58
C THR A 17 0.24 3.65 6.84
N ALA A 18 -0.52 2.80 7.51
CA ALA A 18 -1.71 2.18 6.96
C ALA A 18 -2.95 2.52 7.79
N GLU A 19 -4.07 2.64 7.09
CA GLU A 19 -5.40 2.65 7.67
C GLU A 19 -6.20 1.50 7.05
N SER A 20 -6.56 0.51 7.88
CA SER A 20 -7.31 -0.66 7.45
C SER A 20 -8.81 -0.46 7.68
N GLY A 21 -9.62 -0.74 6.65
CA GLY A 21 -11.08 -0.66 6.72
C GLY A 21 -11.75 -1.68 5.80
N GLY A 22 -12.48 -2.64 6.36
CA GLY A 22 -13.15 -3.69 5.59
C GLY A 22 -12.17 -4.46 4.71
N ASP A 23 -12.40 -4.46 3.40
CA ASP A 23 -11.55 -5.16 2.42
C ASP A 23 -10.40 -4.32 1.86
N PHE A 24 -10.34 -3.04 2.25
CA PHE A 24 -9.38 -2.08 1.71
C PHE A 24 -8.42 -1.57 2.78
N ILE A 25 -7.22 -1.21 2.33
CA ILE A 25 -6.20 -0.57 3.14
C ILE A 25 -5.71 0.65 2.38
N ARG A 26 -5.71 1.81 3.06
CA ARG A 26 -5.09 3.04 2.57
C ARG A 26 -3.68 3.12 3.13
N PHE A 27 -2.67 3.13 2.27
CA PHE A 27 -1.26 3.13 2.66
C PHE A 27 -0.59 4.43 2.21
N HIS A 28 0.02 5.14 3.15
CA HIS A 28 0.68 6.43 2.91
C HIS A 28 2.18 6.25 3.03
N THR A 29 2.93 6.71 2.03
CA THR A 29 4.40 6.62 1.98
C THR A 29 4.99 7.85 1.30
N ASP A 30 6.23 8.20 1.66
CA ASP A 30 6.91 9.39 1.17
C ASP A 30 7.30 9.21 -0.32
N GLY A 31 7.19 10.28 -1.10
CA GLY A 31 7.18 10.35 -2.57
C GLY A 31 8.47 10.01 -3.32
N GLY A 32 9.30 9.11 -2.80
CA GLY A 32 10.46 8.54 -3.50
C GLY A 32 10.10 7.42 -4.50
N LEU A 33 8.81 7.13 -4.69
CA LEU A 33 8.32 6.14 -5.63
C LEU A 33 8.29 6.72 -7.05
N ASP A 34 9.06 6.12 -7.96
CA ASP A 34 8.84 6.36 -9.39
C ASP A 34 7.48 5.77 -9.77
N ALA A 35 6.49 6.65 -9.97
CA ALA A 35 5.12 6.28 -10.34
C ALA A 35 5.07 5.39 -11.60
N ARG A 36 6.10 5.41 -12.45
CA ARG A 36 6.22 4.51 -13.62
C ARG A 36 6.37 3.03 -13.25
N GLY A 37 6.85 2.71 -12.04
CA GLY A 37 6.94 1.34 -11.53
C GLY A 37 5.62 0.79 -11.00
N LEU A 38 4.66 1.68 -10.69
CA LEU A 38 3.39 1.33 -10.06
C LEU A 38 2.27 1.01 -11.06
N ASP A 39 2.44 1.27 -12.37
CA ASP A 39 1.45 0.90 -13.39
C ASP A 39 1.34 -0.63 -13.58
N ARG A 40 2.42 -1.37 -13.26
CA ARG A 40 2.60 -2.78 -13.66
C ARG A 40 2.41 -3.83 -12.56
N LEU A 41 2.20 -3.44 -11.31
CA LEU A 41 2.32 -4.39 -10.19
C LEU A 41 1.01 -4.54 -9.42
N HIS A 42 0.56 -5.79 -9.27
CA HIS A 42 -0.81 -6.09 -8.83
C HIS A 42 -0.88 -6.99 -7.60
N LYS A 43 0.24 -7.46 -7.05
CA LYS A 43 0.26 -8.31 -5.86
C LYS A 43 1.38 -7.90 -4.93
N GLY A 44 1.13 -8.08 -3.65
CA GLY A 44 2.10 -7.82 -2.61
C GLY A 44 1.64 -8.31 -1.27
N ARG A 45 2.39 -7.90 -0.26
CA ARG A 45 2.11 -8.15 1.14
C ARG A 45 2.25 -6.85 1.90
N ILE A 46 1.33 -6.59 2.82
CA ILE A 46 1.47 -5.51 3.77
C ILE A 46 1.61 -6.09 5.17
N GLU A 47 2.54 -5.54 5.92
CA GLU A 47 2.68 -5.80 7.35
C GLU A 47 2.19 -4.59 8.12
N ILE A 48 1.25 -4.80 9.04
CA ILE A 48 0.68 -3.78 9.93
C ILE A 48 0.70 -4.35 11.34
N ASP A 49 1.36 -3.67 12.28
CA ASP A 49 1.44 -4.10 13.68
C ASP A 49 1.85 -5.59 13.85
N GLY A 50 2.82 -6.05 13.04
CA GLY A 50 3.33 -7.42 13.04
C GLY A 50 2.42 -8.47 12.38
N ARG A 51 1.27 -8.06 11.82
CA ARG A 51 0.39 -8.94 11.04
C ARG A 51 0.65 -8.73 9.56
N THR A 52 0.94 -9.83 8.85
CA THR A 52 1.15 -9.78 7.39
C THR A 52 -0.08 -10.25 6.63
N GLU A 53 -0.54 -9.44 5.68
CA GLU A 53 -1.70 -9.71 4.84
C GLU A 53 -1.32 -9.70 3.36
N LYS A 54 -1.95 -10.55 2.54
CA LYS A 54 -1.80 -10.52 1.08
C LYS A 54 -2.72 -9.45 0.51
N VAL A 55 -2.16 -8.59 -0.33
CA VAL A 55 -2.89 -7.45 -0.90
C VAL A 55 -2.64 -7.31 -2.40
N MET A 56 -3.56 -6.64 -3.07
CA MET A 56 -3.47 -6.22 -4.46
C MET A 56 -3.51 -4.70 -4.52
N LEU A 57 -2.53 -4.09 -5.19
CA LEU A 57 -2.56 -2.67 -5.48
C LEU A 57 -3.71 -2.36 -6.44
N LYS A 58 -4.58 -1.42 -6.06
CA LYS A 58 -5.77 -1.06 -6.84
C LYS A 58 -5.67 0.30 -7.49
N SER A 59 -5.09 1.25 -6.79
CA SER A 59 -4.99 2.62 -7.28
C SER A 59 -3.75 3.27 -6.71
N VAL A 60 -3.14 4.10 -7.55
CA VAL A 60 -2.08 5.04 -7.21
C VAL A 60 -2.50 6.39 -7.80
N PRO A 61 -2.59 7.45 -6.99
CA PRO A 61 -2.86 8.78 -7.50
C PRO A 61 -1.71 9.21 -8.42
N ALA A 62 -2.05 9.88 -9.50
CA ALA A 62 -1.07 10.29 -10.51
C ALA A 62 0.00 11.24 -9.96
N ASN A 63 -0.33 11.99 -8.90
CA ASN A 63 0.57 12.92 -8.23
C ASN A 63 0.55 12.68 -6.71
N PRO A 64 1.69 12.84 -6.03
CA PRO A 64 1.73 12.96 -4.58
C PRO A 64 0.93 14.20 -4.12
N ASP A 65 0.57 14.23 -2.84
CA ASP A 65 -0.02 15.41 -2.23
C ASP A 65 1.00 16.57 -2.08
N ALA A 66 0.55 17.70 -1.53
CA ALA A 66 1.38 18.89 -1.36
C ALA A 66 2.62 18.64 -0.46
N ASP A 67 2.56 17.64 0.41
CA ASP A 67 3.64 17.27 1.33
C ASP A 67 4.55 16.18 0.72
N GLY A 68 4.28 15.76 -0.52
CA GLY A 68 5.04 14.72 -1.22
C GLY A 68 4.63 13.30 -0.83
N THR A 69 3.52 13.11 -0.12
CA THR A 69 3.01 11.79 0.28
C THR A 69 2.20 11.18 -0.85
N ILE A 70 2.36 9.87 -1.07
CA ILE A 70 1.55 9.09 -2.00
C ILE A 70 0.62 8.19 -1.20
N GLU A 71 -0.68 8.30 -1.44
CA GLU A 71 -1.69 7.37 -0.91
C GLU A 71 -1.91 6.21 -1.90
N LEU A 72 -1.60 4.98 -1.50
CA LEU A 72 -1.90 3.77 -2.26
C LEU A 72 -3.18 3.14 -1.71
N THR A 73 -4.08 2.72 -2.61
CA THR A 73 -5.22 1.88 -2.23
C THR A 73 -4.91 0.43 -2.49
N LEU A 74 -5.02 -0.39 -1.45
CA LEU A 74 -4.76 -1.83 -1.47
C LEU A 74 -6.07 -2.59 -1.20
N GLN A 75 -6.33 -3.68 -1.92
CA GLN A 75 -7.41 -4.62 -1.62
C GLN A 75 -6.84 -5.90 -1.01
N ARG A 76 -7.41 -6.38 0.08
CA ARG A 76 -7.09 -7.67 0.69
C ARG A 76 -7.47 -8.83 -0.24
N PHE A 77 -6.62 -9.85 -0.33
CA PHE A 77 -6.90 -11.05 -1.14
C PHE A 77 -8.03 -11.91 -0.56
N GLN A 78 -8.16 -11.93 0.77
CA GLN A 78 -9.27 -12.53 1.47
C GLN A 78 -9.95 -11.40 2.26
N PRO A 79 -11.26 -11.18 2.08
CA PRO A 79 -12.03 -10.31 2.94
C PRO A 79 -11.78 -10.68 4.39
N SER A 80 -11.60 -9.69 5.25
CA SER A 80 -11.66 -9.97 6.69
C SER A 80 -13.07 -10.47 6.96
N SER A 81 -13.21 -11.76 7.28
CA SER A 81 -14.46 -12.32 7.75
C SER A 81 -14.72 -11.67 9.12
N LEU A 82 -15.42 -10.54 9.11
CA LEU A 82 -15.99 -9.95 10.32
C LEU A 82 -17.17 -10.82 10.79
#